data_AF-A0A8S1BFQ5-F1
#
_entry.id   AF-A0A8S1BFQ5-F1
#
_cell.length_a   1.000
_cell.length_b   1.000
_cell.length_c   1.000
_cell.angle_alpha   90.00
_cell.angle_beta   90.00
_cell.angle_gamma   90.00
#
_symmetry.space_group_name_H-M   'P 1'
#
loop_
_entity.id
_entity.type
_entity.pdbx_description
1 polymer ?
#
loop_
_entity_poly.entity_id
_entity_poly.type
_entity_poly.pdbx_seq_one_letter_code
_entity_poly.pdbx_strand_id
1 'polypeptide(L)'
;MGIPEGSDSTCEPVTLESIGKLMDKKLAPDSSFMSNLRAALLKDLKDMVAVEVGRAIGVVQADFTTTTDFITLEQKDIKLDIAEKDNRIKQLELELLKSQNSLAKIQSRLSTVEKISRDLNLEIHEVPESKTEDVVTLFKKVCDSLQVEVSENDIKACRRVAKMNIDNT
;
A
#
# COMPACT_ATOMS: atom_id res chain seq x y z
N MET A 1 106.24 -11.46 -19.85
CA MET A 1 105.00 -10.79 -20.31
C MET A 1 104.28 -11.81 -21.18
N GLY A 2 103.09 -12.25 -20.76
CA GLY A 2 102.22 -13.16 -21.53
C GLY A 2 102.20 -14.61 -21.03
N ILE A 3 101.02 -15.25 -21.19
CA ILE A 3 100.55 -16.61 -20.81
C ILE A 3 99.68 -16.58 -19.53
N PRO A 4 98.42 -17.06 -19.56
CA PRO A 4 97.94 -18.31 -20.18
C PRO A 4 97.06 -18.11 -21.42
N GLU A 5 97.29 -18.85 -22.51
CA GLU A 5 96.89 -20.24 -22.75
C GLU A 5 95.37 -20.41 -22.81
N GLY A 6 94.88 -20.52 -24.04
CA GLY A 6 93.50 -20.82 -24.37
C GLY A 6 93.14 -22.24 -23.92
N SER A 7 92.09 -22.34 -23.12
CA SER A 7 91.52 -23.62 -22.72
C SER A 7 90.68 -24.18 -23.86
N ASP A 8 91.18 -25.30 -24.35
CA ASP A 8 90.60 -26.29 -25.24
C ASP A 8 89.11 -26.53 -24.94
N SER A 9 88.26 -26.33 -25.95
CA SER A 9 86.84 -26.65 -25.87
C SER A 9 86.67 -28.13 -26.21
N THR A 10 86.82 -28.98 -25.20
CA THR A 10 86.55 -30.41 -25.32
C THR A 10 85.05 -30.64 -25.51
N CYS A 11 84.66 -30.97 -26.74
CA CYS A 11 83.33 -31.49 -27.07
C CYS A 11 83.26 -32.95 -26.59
N GLU A 12 82.80 -33.17 -25.36
CA GLU A 12 82.48 -34.53 -24.86
C GLU A 12 81.40 -35.16 -25.76
N PRO A 13 81.56 -36.44 -26.17
CA PRO A 13 80.55 -37.12 -26.96
C PRO A 13 79.26 -37.25 -26.15
N VAL A 14 78.15 -36.77 -26.72
CA VAL A 14 76.82 -36.91 -26.12
C VAL A 14 76.50 -38.41 -26.00
N THR A 15 76.48 -38.91 -24.77
CA THR A 15 76.10 -40.28 -24.45
C THR A 15 74.72 -40.29 -23.81
N LEU A 16 74.01 -41.43 -23.89
CA LEU A 16 72.72 -41.60 -23.22
C LEU A 16 72.81 -41.32 -21.71
N GLU A 17 73.97 -41.61 -21.09
CA GLU A 17 74.20 -41.36 -19.68
C GLU A 17 74.39 -39.87 -19.35
N SER A 18 75.06 -39.09 -20.21
CA SER A 18 75.19 -37.64 -20.00
C SER A 18 73.87 -36.90 -20.21
N ILE A 19 73.02 -37.39 -21.13
CA ILE A 19 71.64 -36.93 -21.28
C ILE A 19 70.84 -37.25 -20.01
N GLY A 20 70.93 -38.48 -19.48
CA GLY A 20 70.24 -38.88 -18.25
C GLY A 20 70.58 -37.99 -17.05
N LYS A 21 71.88 -37.76 -16.79
CA LYS A 21 72.34 -36.87 -15.71
C LYS A 21 71.87 -35.42 -15.87
N LEU A 22 71.79 -34.93 -17.11
CA LEU A 22 71.26 -33.59 -17.40
C LEU A 22 69.76 -33.52 -17.14
N MET A 23 69.00 -34.57 -17.50
CA MET A 23 67.58 -34.65 -17.22
C MET A 23 67.31 -34.71 -15.72
N ASP A 24 68.02 -35.54 -14.96
CA ASP A 24 67.88 -35.60 -13.51
C ASP A 24 68.17 -34.25 -12.85
N LYS A 25 69.21 -33.54 -13.31
CA LYS A 25 69.54 -32.20 -12.82
C LYS A 25 68.50 -31.13 -13.20
N LYS A 26 67.89 -31.24 -14.37
CA LYS A 26 66.86 -30.28 -14.86
C LYS A 26 65.47 -30.57 -14.35
N LEU A 27 65.19 -31.81 -13.96
CA LEU A 27 63.91 -32.25 -13.39
C LEU A 27 63.97 -32.38 -11.87
N ALA A 28 65.14 -32.20 -11.25
CA ALA A 28 65.27 -32.13 -9.81
C ALA A 28 64.28 -31.09 -9.23
N PRO A 29 63.61 -31.40 -8.10
CA PRO A 29 62.56 -30.55 -7.54
C PRO A 29 62.99 -29.12 -7.19
N ASP A 30 64.28 -28.91 -6.95
CA ASP A 30 64.96 -27.67 -6.60
C ASP A 30 65.68 -27.01 -7.79
N SER A 31 65.62 -27.62 -8.98
CA SER A 31 66.21 -27.07 -10.19
C SER A 31 65.54 -25.75 -10.58
N SER A 32 66.31 -24.85 -11.18
CA SER A 32 65.80 -23.58 -11.69
C SER A 32 64.71 -23.77 -12.75
N PHE A 33 64.79 -24.84 -13.56
CA PHE A 33 63.76 -25.17 -14.54
C PHE A 33 62.43 -25.53 -13.87
N MET A 34 62.42 -26.45 -12.90
CA MET A 34 61.19 -26.83 -12.19
C MET A 34 60.63 -25.70 -11.34
N SER A 35 61.48 -24.85 -10.75
CA SER A 35 61.06 -23.64 -10.04
C SER A 35 60.36 -22.64 -10.97
N ASN A 36 60.96 -22.36 -12.14
CA ASN A 36 60.38 -21.48 -13.15
C ASN A 36 59.08 -22.04 -13.73
N LEU A 37 59.01 -23.36 -13.98
CA LEU A 37 57.81 -24.04 -14.45
C LEU A 37 56.67 -23.93 -13.42
N ARG A 38 56.95 -24.18 -12.13
CA ARG A 38 55.96 -24.00 -11.06
C ARG A 38 55.51 -22.55 -10.94
N ALA A 39 56.43 -21.59 -11.02
CA ALA A 39 56.11 -20.17 -10.95
C ALA A 39 55.21 -19.74 -12.13
N ALA A 40 55.50 -20.22 -13.34
CA ALA A 40 54.68 -19.97 -14.53
C ALA A 40 53.26 -20.57 -14.37
N LEU A 41 53.16 -21.84 -13.97
CA LEU A 41 51.86 -22.49 -13.73
C LEU A 41 51.05 -21.79 -12.63
N LEU A 42 51.71 -21.36 -11.55
CA LEU A 42 51.05 -20.70 -10.43
C LEU A 42 50.58 -19.28 -10.81
N LYS A 43 51.32 -18.61 -11.71
CA LYS A 43 50.89 -17.35 -12.31
C LYS A 43 49.68 -17.57 -13.21
N ASP A 44 49.73 -18.54 -14.13
CA ASP A 44 48.63 -18.83 -15.05
C ASP A 44 47.35 -19.22 -14.30
N LEU A 45 47.47 -20.02 -13.22
CA LEU A 45 46.34 -20.34 -12.35
C LEU A 45 45.77 -19.11 -11.66
N LYS A 46 46.62 -18.22 -11.14
CA LYS A 46 46.17 -16.97 -10.52
C LYS A 46 45.45 -16.08 -11.52
N ASP A 47 46.00 -15.93 -12.73
CA ASP A 47 45.42 -15.12 -13.79
C ASP A 47 44.07 -15.69 -14.23
N MET A 48 43.97 -17.02 -14.38
CA MET A 48 42.72 -17.71 -14.70
C MET A 48 41.65 -17.52 -13.63
N VAL A 49 42.01 -17.67 -12.34
CA VAL A 49 41.09 -17.45 -11.22
C VAL A 49 40.65 -15.99 -11.17
N ALA A 50 41.56 -15.04 -11.36
CA ALA A 50 41.23 -13.61 -11.35
C ALA A 50 40.23 -13.25 -12.46
N VAL A 51 40.41 -13.80 -13.66
CA VAL A 51 39.48 -13.61 -14.78
C VAL A 51 38.11 -14.20 -14.46
N GLU A 52 38.04 -15.43 -13.95
CA GLU A 52 36.78 -16.10 -13.69
C GLU A 52 36.01 -15.45 -12.54
N VAL A 53 36.69 -15.06 -11.46
CA VAL A 53 36.10 -14.31 -10.35
C VAL A 53 35.60 -12.95 -10.83
N GLY A 54 36.38 -12.23 -11.64
CA GLY A 54 35.95 -10.96 -12.23
C GLY A 54 34.70 -11.09 -13.09
N ARG A 55 34.62 -12.16 -13.90
CA ARG A 55 33.44 -12.48 -14.70
C ARG A 55 32.22 -12.76 -13.83
N ALA A 56 32.36 -13.59 -12.81
CA ALA A 56 31.27 -13.92 -11.89
C ALA A 56 30.75 -12.67 -11.15
N ILE A 57 31.66 -11.80 -10.67
CA ILE A 57 31.30 -10.53 -10.04
C ILE A 57 30.54 -9.63 -11.02
N GLY A 58 30.99 -9.54 -12.27
CA GLY A 58 30.32 -8.73 -13.30
C GLY A 58 28.89 -9.18 -13.55
N VAL A 59 28.64 -10.49 -13.61
CA VAL A 59 27.27 -11.05 -13.75
C VAL A 59 26.41 -10.70 -12.54
N VAL A 60 26.90 -10.94 -11.33
CA VAL A 60 26.16 -10.62 -10.10
C VAL A 60 25.85 -9.13 -9.99
N GLN A 61 26.79 -8.27 -10.38
CA GLN A 61 26.59 -6.83 -10.39
C GLN A 61 25.47 -6.42 -11.37
N ALA A 62 25.47 -6.99 -12.57
CA ALA A 62 24.42 -6.71 -13.56
C ALA A 62 23.03 -7.17 -13.09
N ASP A 63 22.95 -8.36 -12.50
CA ASP A 63 21.69 -8.89 -11.95
C ASP A 63 21.20 -8.05 -10.77
N PHE A 64 22.12 -7.61 -9.91
CA PHE A 64 21.80 -6.75 -8.77
C PHE A 64 21.29 -5.38 -9.22
N THR A 65 21.94 -4.75 -10.19
CA THR A 65 21.47 -3.49 -10.79
C THR A 65 20.07 -3.66 -11.38
N THR A 66 19.86 -4.69 -12.20
CA THR A 66 18.56 -4.97 -12.82
C THR A 66 17.46 -5.14 -11.78
N THR A 67 17.73 -5.90 -10.72
CA THR A 67 16.77 -6.14 -9.63
C THR A 67 16.49 -4.85 -8.85
N THR A 68 17.53 -4.06 -8.57
CA THR A 68 17.40 -2.79 -7.83
C THR A 68 16.59 -1.77 -8.62
N ASP A 69 16.82 -1.67 -9.93
CA ASP A 69 16.08 -0.77 -10.82
C ASP A 69 14.61 -1.17 -10.88
N PHE A 70 14.32 -2.48 -11.03
CA PHE A 70 12.95 -3.00 -10.99
C PHE A 70 12.25 -2.66 -9.67
N ILE A 71 12.88 -2.95 -8.53
CA ILE A 71 12.32 -2.64 -7.21
C ILE A 71 12.08 -1.13 -7.05
N THR A 72 12.99 -0.29 -7.55
CA THR A 72 12.86 1.16 -7.47
C THR A 72 11.66 1.68 -8.27
N LEU A 73 11.42 1.10 -9.45
CA LEU A 73 10.26 1.43 -10.28
C LEU A 73 8.96 1.01 -9.59
N GLU A 74 8.86 -0.23 -9.13
CA GLU A 74 7.68 -0.74 -8.41
C GLU A 74 7.41 0.09 -7.14
N GLN A 75 8.44 0.47 -6.40
CA GLN A 75 8.31 1.34 -5.23
C GLN A 75 7.78 2.73 -5.58
N LYS A 76 8.16 3.27 -6.73
CA LYS A 76 7.68 4.57 -7.19
C LYS A 76 6.20 4.49 -7.56
N ASP A 77 5.81 3.44 -8.29
CA ASP A 77 4.42 3.24 -8.72
C ASP A 77 3.50 3.03 -7.51
N ILE A 78 3.91 2.19 -6.54
CA ILE A 78 3.17 2.00 -5.28
C ILE A 78 3.01 3.33 -4.52
N LYS A 79 4.04 4.19 -4.48
CA LYS A 79 3.94 5.50 -3.83
C LYS A 79 2.94 6.42 -4.53
N LEU A 80 2.87 6.39 -5.86
CA LEU A 80 1.90 7.18 -6.62
C LEU A 80 0.48 6.68 -6.34
N ASP A 81 0.26 5.37 -6.37
CA ASP A 81 -1.02 4.73 -6.05
C ASP A 81 -1.51 5.08 -4.64
N ILE A 82 -0.60 5.06 -3.64
CA ILE A 82 -0.92 5.45 -2.27
C ILE A 82 -1.33 6.92 -2.21
N ALA A 83 -0.57 7.81 -2.86
CA ALA A 83 -0.87 9.23 -2.87
C ALA A 83 -2.22 9.54 -3.54
N GLU A 84 -2.56 8.84 -4.62
CA GLU A 84 -3.87 8.95 -5.28
C GLU A 84 -5.00 8.50 -4.36
N LYS A 85 -4.85 7.31 -3.75
CA LYS A 85 -5.86 6.76 -2.82
C LYS A 85 -6.05 7.66 -1.60
N ASP A 86 -4.97 8.19 -1.03
CA ASP A 86 -5.04 9.13 0.09
C ASP A 86 -5.79 10.41 -0.28
N ASN A 87 -5.54 10.96 -1.46
CA ASN A 87 -6.28 12.12 -1.95
C ASN A 87 -7.77 11.79 -2.14
N ARG A 88 -8.09 10.60 -2.67
CA ARG A 88 -9.47 10.17 -2.85
C ARG A 88 -10.19 9.99 -1.52
N ILE A 89 -9.53 9.41 -0.52
CA ILE A 89 -10.06 9.26 0.84
C ILE A 89 -10.39 10.63 1.43
N LYS A 90 -9.46 11.59 1.39
CA LYS A 90 -9.68 12.96 1.89
C LYS A 90 -10.86 13.65 1.22
N GLN A 91 -11.02 13.48 -0.10
CA GLN A 91 -12.16 14.02 -0.83
C GLN A 91 -13.48 13.41 -0.37
N LEU A 92 -13.52 12.08 -0.22
CA LEU A 92 -14.72 11.36 0.25
C LEU A 92 -15.11 11.76 1.68
N GLU A 93 -14.13 11.93 2.57
CA GLU A 93 -14.38 12.41 3.94
C GLU A 93 -14.98 13.82 3.95
N LEU A 94 -14.49 14.71 3.10
CA LEU A 94 -15.02 16.07 2.95
C LEU A 94 -16.46 16.07 2.41
N GLU A 95 -16.73 15.25 1.39
CA GLU A 95 -18.07 15.07 0.82
C GLU A 95 -19.07 14.48 1.83
N LEU A 96 -18.63 13.51 2.63
CA LEU A 96 -19.42 12.92 3.70
C LEU A 96 -19.82 13.98 4.73
N LEU A 97 -18.85 14.77 5.21
CA LEU A 97 -19.10 15.83 6.18
C LEU A 97 -20.05 16.89 5.63
N LYS A 98 -19.87 17.29 4.37
CA LYS A 98 -20.77 18.24 3.69
C LYS A 98 -22.20 17.70 3.60
N SER A 99 -22.34 16.42 3.27
CA SER A 99 -23.64 15.76 3.15
C SER A 99 -24.35 15.64 4.51
N GLN A 100 -23.64 15.20 5.54
CA GLN A 100 -24.15 15.12 6.91
C GLN A 100 -24.62 16.50 7.42
N ASN A 101 -23.83 17.55 7.20
CA ASN A 101 -24.20 18.91 7.56
C ASN A 101 -25.45 19.39 6.82
N SER A 102 -25.60 19.01 5.55
CA SER A 102 -26.76 19.39 4.74
C SER A 102 -28.02 18.66 5.21
N LEU A 103 -27.90 17.37 5.54
CA LEU A 103 -28.97 16.56 6.11
C LEU A 103 -29.42 17.12 7.47
N ALA A 104 -28.49 17.44 8.37
CA ALA A 104 -28.81 18.03 9.67
C ALA A 104 -29.57 19.36 9.53
N LYS A 105 -29.16 20.22 8.58
CA LYS A 105 -29.88 21.48 8.28
C LYS A 105 -31.29 21.23 7.76
N ILE A 106 -31.46 20.28 6.85
CA ILE A 106 -32.78 19.92 6.31
C ILE A 106 -33.67 19.36 7.42
N GLN A 107 -33.14 18.48 8.27
CA GLN A 107 -33.89 17.88 9.38
C GLN A 107 -34.35 18.93 10.39
N SER A 108 -33.49 19.91 10.72
CA SER A 108 -33.86 21.03 11.58
C SER A 108 -34.97 21.90 10.98
N ARG A 109 -34.87 22.21 9.68
CA ARG A 109 -35.90 22.95 8.94
C ARG A 109 -37.22 22.17 8.89
N LEU A 110 -37.15 20.87 8.62
CA LEU A 110 -38.32 20.00 8.58
C LEU A 110 -39.01 19.97 9.95
N SER A 111 -38.25 19.75 11.02
CA SER A 111 -38.80 19.78 12.38
C SER A 111 -39.45 21.12 12.72
N THR A 112 -38.87 22.23 12.26
CA THR A 112 -39.45 23.56 12.45
C THR A 112 -40.77 23.71 11.68
N VAL A 113 -40.82 23.25 10.43
CA VAL A 113 -42.04 23.28 9.60
C VAL A 113 -43.13 22.39 10.20
N GLU A 114 -42.78 21.20 10.68
CA GLU A 114 -43.73 20.30 11.34
C GLU A 114 -44.31 20.92 12.61
N LYS A 115 -43.48 21.57 13.44
CA LYS A 115 -43.94 22.29 14.62
C LYS A 115 -44.89 23.42 14.24
N ILE A 116 -44.51 24.29 13.30
CA ILE A 116 -45.38 25.37 12.82
C ILE A 116 -46.70 24.83 12.26
N SER A 117 -46.65 23.72 11.52
CA SER A 117 -47.84 23.09 10.96
C SER A 117 -48.80 22.52 12.01
N ARG A 118 -48.30 22.24 13.22
CA ARG A 118 -49.10 21.68 14.32
C ARG A 118 -49.32 22.65 15.48
N ASP A 119 -48.75 23.84 15.42
CA ASP A 119 -48.74 24.84 16.51
C ASP A 119 -50.15 25.29 16.92
N LEU A 120 -51.09 25.28 15.96
CA LEU A 120 -52.50 25.63 16.17
C LEU A 120 -53.43 24.42 16.21
N ASN A 121 -52.88 23.21 16.24
CA ASN A 121 -53.68 21.99 16.34
C ASN A 121 -53.90 21.66 17.81
N LEU A 122 -55.15 21.48 18.21
CA LEU A 122 -55.52 20.98 19.53
C LEU A 122 -55.81 19.49 19.46
N GLU A 123 -55.19 18.71 20.34
CA GLU A 123 -55.47 17.29 20.50
C GLU A 123 -56.25 17.07 21.80
N ILE A 124 -57.43 16.45 21.67
CA ILE A 124 -58.32 16.19 22.80
C ILE A 124 -58.42 14.68 22.96
N HIS A 125 -57.92 14.19 24.08
CA HIS A 125 -57.95 12.78 24.43
C HIS A 125 -59.24 12.41 25.17
N GLU A 126 -59.52 11.11 25.22
CA GLU A 126 -60.60 10.53 26.05
C GLU A 126 -62.03 11.00 25.71
N VAL A 127 -62.23 11.52 24.50
CA VAL A 127 -63.55 11.94 24.04
C VAL A 127 -64.37 10.71 23.61
N PRO A 128 -65.54 10.43 24.23
CA PRO A 128 -66.37 9.27 23.88
C PRO A 128 -66.73 9.22 22.40
N GLU A 129 -66.76 8.02 21.81
CA GLU A 129 -67.02 7.80 20.37
C GLU A 129 -68.47 7.31 20.16
N SER A 130 -69.15 7.83 19.14
CA SER A 130 -70.45 7.28 18.69
C SER A 130 -70.49 7.11 17.16
N LYS A 131 -71.31 6.16 16.66
CA LYS A 131 -71.35 5.82 15.23
C LYS A 131 -71.82 6.96 14.32
N THR A 132 -72.58 7.91 14.86
CA THR A 132 -73.15 9.05 14.13
C THR A 132 -72.85 10.34 14.88
N GLU A 133 -71.58 10.58 15.19
CA GLU A 133 -71.14 11.80 15.84
C GLU A 133 -70.87 12.93 14.86
N ASP A 134 -71.15 14.15 15.29
CA ASP A 134 -70.57 15.35 14.73
C ASP A 134 -69.50 15.88 15.68
N VAL A 135 -68.24 15.73 15.27
CA VAL A 135 -67.06 16.06 16.06
C VAL A 135 -66.97 17.57 16.33
N VAL A 136 -67.44 18.41 15.41
CA VAL A 136 -67.42 19.88 15.57
C VAL A 136 -68.40 20.30 16.67
N THR A 137 -69.61 19.75 16.64
CA THR A 137 -70.62 20.01 17.67
C THR A 137 -70.16 19.51 19.04
N LEU A 138 -69.46 18.38 19.11
CA LEU A 138 -68.89 17.87 20.34
C LEU A 138 -67.78 18.78 20.89
N PHE A 139 -66.88 19.26 20.03
CA PHE A 139 -65.84 20.23 20.40
C PHE A 139 -66.43 21.54 20.95
N LYS A 140 -67.46 22.09 20.29
CA LYS A 140 -68.15 23.30 20.77
C LYS A 140 -68.74 23.13 22.16
N LYS A 141 -69.38 21.99 22.45
CA LYS A 141 -69.91 21.69 23.81
C LYS A 141 -68.80 21.67 24.87
N VAL A 142 -67.61 21.21 24.51
CA VAL A 142 -66.43 21.26 25.41
C VAL A 142 -66.00 22.70 25.64
N CYS A 143 -65.91 23.52 24.59
CA CYS A 143 -65.60 24.95 24.70
C CYS A 143 -66.64 25.71 25.54
N ASP A 144 -67.94 25.45 25.33
CA ASP A 144 -69.04 26.05 26.11
C ASP A 144 -68.91 25.70 27.60
N SER A 145 -68.55 24.46 27.91
CA SER A 145 -68.32 24.00 29.29
C SER A 145 -67.13 24.71 29.94
N LEU A 146 -66.16 25.15 29.14
CA LEU A 146 -64.99 25.92 29.57
C LEU A 146 -65.19 27.43 29.50
N GLN A 147 -66.38 27.90 29.10
CA GLN A 147 -66.70 29.32 28.91
C GLN A 147 -65.80 30.02 27.87
N VAL A 148 -65.36 29.29 26.84
CA VAL A 148 -64.57 29.82 25.73
C VAL A 148 -65.44 29.94 24.49
N GLU A 149 -65.58 31.14 23.97
CA GLU A 149 -66.34 31.40 22.74
C GLU A 149 -65.47 31.09 21.51
N VAL A 150 -65.91 30.15 20.67
CA VAL A 150 -65.22 29.74 19.44
C VAL A 150 -66.18 29.80 18.26
N SER A 151 -65.83 30.55 17.22
CA SER A 151 -66.61 30.64 15.99
C SER A 151 -66.31 29.45 15.06
N GLU A 152 -67.24 29.13 14.15
CA GLU A 152 -66.98 28.10 13.12
C GLU A 152 -65.82 28.48 12.20
N ASN A 153 -65.61 29.78 11.98
CA ASN A 153 -64.51 30.27 11.15
C ASN A 153 -63.13 30.07 11.80
N ASP A 154 -63.09 29.87 13.11
CA ASP A 154 -61.85 29.60 13.86
C ASP A 154 -61.43 28.13 13.71
N ILE A 155 -62.36 27.25 13.35
CA ILE A 155 -62.13 25.81 13.21
C ILE A 155 -61.84 25.49 11.74
N LYS A 156 -60.56 25.34 11.40
CA LYS A 156 -60.16 24.93 10.03
C LYS A 156 -60.55 23.49 9.70
N ALA A 157 -60.36 22.58 10.64
CA ALA A 157 -60.71 21.16 10.50
C ALA A 157 -60.82 20.51 11.88
N CYS A 158 -61.82 19.65 12.05
CA CYS A 158 -61.99 18.84 13.26
C CYS A 158 -62.24 17.38 12.82
N ARG A 159 -61.41 16.45 13.29
CA ARG A 159 -61.52 15.03 12.93
C ARG A 159 -60.99 14.14 14.03
N ARG A 160 -61.47 12.90 14.07
CA ARG A 160 -60.84 11.84 14.86
C ARG A 160 -59.49 11.45 14.23
N VAL A 161 -58.50 11.21 15.07
CA VAL A 161 -57.22 10.63 14.64
C VAL A 161 -57.32 9.12 14.78
N ALA A 162 -56.80 8.38 13.81
CA ALA A 162 -56.79 6.92 13.85
C ALA A 162 -56.02 6.43 15.08
N LYS A 163 -56.51 5.36 15.72
CA LYS A 163 -55.82 4.72 16.84
C LYS A 163 -54.45 4.23 16.37
N MET A 164 -53.38 4.62 17.08
CA MET A 164 -52.06 4.08 16.83
C MET A 164 -52.06 2.59 17.21
N ASN A 165 -51.85 1.70 16.23
CA ASN A 165 -51.56 0.30 16.52
C ASN A 165 -50.14 0.21 17.08
N ILE A 166 -50.00 -0.33 18.28
CA ILE A 166 -48.72 -0.48 18.99
C ILE A 166 -47.91 -1.68 18.43
N ASP A 167 -48.47 -2.45 17.50
CA ASP A 167 -47.92 -3.75 17.06
C ASP A 167 -46.71 -3.70 16.11
N ASN A 168 -46.16 -2.53 15.80
CA ASN A 168 -44.93 -2.43 14.99
C ASN A 168 -43.87 -1.58 15.72
N THR A 169 -43.16 -2.22 16.66
CA THR A 169 -41.84 -1.77 17.13
C THR A 169 -40.77 -2.65 16.49
#